data_AF-A0A126NV30-F1
#
_entry.id   AF-A0A126NV30-F1
#
_cell.length_a   1.000
_cell.length_b   1.000
_cell.length_c   1.000
_cell.angle_alpha   90.00
_cell.angle_beta   90.00
_cell.angle_gamma   90.00
#
_symmetry.space_group_name_H-M   'P 1'
#
loop_
_entity.id
_entity.type
_entity.pdbx_description
1 polymer ?
#
loop_
_entity_poly.entity_id
_entity_poly.type
_entity_poly.pdbx_seq_one_letter_code
_entity_poly.pdbx_strand_id
1 'polypeptide(L)'
;MTKPTEMRVGMFDVFKQVKARLDDANLSYETSSYRDDAFSFFVHAPGEYWEIDVLEDGSIDLEVFTSTGMKDDPWAMIDQLVDDNKA
;
A
#
# COMPACT_ATOMS: atom_id res chain seq x y z
N MET A 1 -27.26 24.28 20.94
CA MET A 1 -26.50 24.38 19.68
C MET A 1 -25.40 23.33 19.74
N THR A 2 -25.67 22.13 19.25
CA THR A 2 -24.65 21.08 19.10
C THR A 2 -23.67 21.52 18.02
N LYS A 3 -22.36 21.48 18.31
CA LYS A 3 -21.33 21.67 17.28
C LYS A 3 -21.56 20.63 16.18
N PRO A 4 -21.26 20.92 14.90
CA PRO A 4 -21.26 19.88 13.88
C PRO A 4 -20.26 18.83 14.33
N THR A 5 -20.74 17.63 14.62
CA THR A 5 -19.85 16.47 14.75
C THR A 5 -19.19 16.36 13.39
N GLU A 6 -17.87 16.57 13.31
CA GLU A 6 -17.11 16.22 12.11
C GLU A 6 -17.53 14.79 11.75
N MET A 7 -18.09 14.60 10.56
CA MET A 7 -18.33 13.24 10.06
C MET A 7 -16.97 12.62 9.84
N ARG A 8 -16.49 11.87 10.83
CA ARG A 8 -15.32 11.04 10.69
C ARG A 8 -15.66 9.99 9.64
N VAL A 9 -15.03 10.09 8.48
CA VAL A 9 -15.19 9.08 7.42
C VAL A 9 -14.56 7.81 7.98
N GLY A 10 -15.37 6.78 8.24
CA GLY A 10 -14.86 5.54 8.81
C GLY A 10 -13.97 4.80 7.81
N MET A 11 -13.05 3.97 8.33
CA MET A 11 -12.16 3.09 7.55
C MET A 11 -12.86 2.43 6.36
N PHE A 12 -14.06 1.89 6.55
CA PHE A 12 -14.78 1.18 5.47
C PHE A 12 -15.22 2.11 4.33
N ASP A 13 -15.55 3.37 4.61
CA ASP A 13 -15.91 4.34 3.57
C ASP A 13 -14.69 4.80 2.78
N VAL A 14 -13.54 4.95 3.44
CA VAL A 14 -12.27 5.25 2.77
C VAL A 14 -11.80 4.06 1.94
N PHE A 15 -11.89 2.85 2.47
CA PHE A 15 -11.58 1.61 1.76
C PHE A 15 -12.38 1.47 0.47
N LYS A 16 -13.72 1.66 0.52
CA LYS A 16 -14.57 1.64 -0.68
C LYS A 16 -14.16 2.71 -1.70
N GLN A 17 -13.76 3.89 -1.22
CA GLN A 17 -13.32 5.00 -2.06
C GLN A 17 -11.98 4.71 -2.75
N VAL A 18 -11.03 4.07 -2.07
CA VAL A 18 -9.78 3.61 -2.68
C VAL A 18 -10.08 2.53 -3.71
N LYS A 19 -10.84 1.49 -3.32
CA LYS A 19 -11.25 0.40 -4.22
C LYS A 19 -11.87 0.92 -5.51
N ALA A 20 -12.85 1.81 -5.41
CA ALA A 20 -13.53 2.36 -6.59
C ALA A 20 -12.56 3.06 -7.55
N ARG A 21 -11.58 3.81 -7.02
CA ARG A 21 -10.57 4.48 -7.85
C ARG A 21 -9.64 3.49 -8.55
N LEU A 22 -9.25 2.40 -7.89
CA LEU A 22 -8.42 1.36 -8.48
C LEU A 22 -9.19 0.58 -9.55
N ASP A 23 -10.45 0.23 -9.28
CA ASP A 23 -11.34 -0.43 -10.24
C ASP A 23 -11.58 0.44 -11.48
N ASP A 24 -11.91 1.72 -11.30
CA ASP A 24 -12.15 2.67 -12.40
C ASP A 24 -10.91 2.86 -13.30
N ALA A 25 -9.72 2.71 -12.72
CA ALA A 25 -8.44 2.75 -13.43
C ALA A 25 -8.01 1.38 -14.01
N ASN A 26 -8.80 0.32 -13.77
CA ASN A 26 -8.48 -1.07 -14.15
C ASN A 26 -7.09 -1.52 -13.65
N LEU A 27 -6.72 -1.10 -12.43
CA LEU A 27 -5.48 -1.52 -11.78
C LEU A 27 -5.70 -2.85 -11.05
N SER A 28 -4.76 -3.78 -11.22
CA SER A 28 -4.77 -5.03 -10.47
C SER A 28 -4.26 -4.80 -9.05
N TYR A 29 -5.00 -5.31 -8.07
CA TYR A 29 -4.60 -5.23 -6.68
C TYR A 29 -5.08 -6.46 -5.89
N GLU A 30 -4.39 -6.73 -4.79
CA GLU A 30 -4.83 -7.66 -3.75
C GLU A 30 -5.20 -6.87 -2.49
N THR A 31 -6.02 -7.46 -1.62
CA THR A 31 -6.36 -6.86 -0.32
C THR A 31 -5.96 -7.78 0.82
N SER A 32 -5.41 -7.21 1.89
CA SER A 32 -4.95 -7.96 3.06
C SER A 32 -5.27 -7.22 4.37
N SER A 33 -5.17 -7.95 5.49
CA SER A 33 -5.32 -7.45 6.85
C SER A 33 -4.25 -8.06 7.76
N TYR A 34 -2.98 -7.69 7.51
CA TYR A 34 -1.82 -8.17 8.29
C TYR A 34 -1.45 -7.23 9.44
N ARG A 35 -1.99 -6.02 9.46
CA ARG A 35 -1.93 -5.07 10.57
C ARG A 35 -3.23 -5.15 11.36
N ASP A 36 -3.14 -5.00 12.68
CA ASP A 36 -4.32 -4.99 13.55
C ASP A 36 -5.19 -3.72 13.35
N ASP A 37 -4.60 -2.65 12.80
CA ASP A 37 -5.20 -1.32 12.71
C ASP A 37 -5.52 -0.86 11.28
N ALA A 38 -5.41 -1.73 10.27
CA ALA A 38 -5.59 -1.34 8.87
C ALA A 38 -6.10 -2.45 7.94
N PHE A 39 -6.73 -2.00 6.84
CA PHE A 39 -6.91 -2.82 5.64
C PHE A 39 -6.02 -2.30 4.52
N SER A 40 -5.29 -3.22 3.89
CA SER A 40 -4.26 -2.89 2.90
C SER A 40 -4.72 -3.21 1.49
N PHE A 41 -4.36 -2.36 0.53
CA PHE A 41 -4.33 -2.67 -0.89
C PHE A 41 -2.87 -2.82 -1.34
N PHE A 42 -2.59 -3.93 -2.02
CA PHE A 42 -1.32 -4.20 -2.67
C PHE A 42 -1.51 -4.07 -4.18
N VAL A 43 -1.09 -2.93 -4.74
CA VAL A 43 -1.37 -2.57 -6.14
C VAL A 43 -0.12 -2.77 -6.98
N HIS A 44 -0.28 -3.44 -8.12
CA HIS A 44 0.80 -3.60 -9.10
C HIS A 44 0.58 -2.66 -10.29
N ALA A 45 1.54 -1.78 -10.54
CA ALA A 45 1.59 -0.91 -11.71
C ALA A 45 2.90 -1.14 -12.48
N PRO A 46 3.01 -0.72 -13.75
CA PRO A 46 4.24 -0.94 -14.52
C PRO A 46 5.47 -0.30 -13.85
N GLY A 47 6.40 -1.14 -13.39
CA GLY A 47 7.62 -0.69 -12.71
C GLY A 47 7.40 -0.23 -11.26
N GLU A 48 6.21 -0.39 -10.71
CA GLU A 48 5.87 0.06 -9.36
C GLU A 48 5.03 -0.98 -8.61
N TYR A 49 5.21 -1.02 -7.30
CA TYR A 49 4.36 -1.73 -6.38
C TYR A 49 3.97 -0.76 -5.27
N TRP A 50 2.68 -0.69 -4.97
CA TRP A 50 2.13 0.29 -4.03
C TRP A 50 1.46 -0.45 -2.87
N GLU A 51 1.73 0.00 -1.66
CA GLU A 51 1.01 -0.42 -0.45
C GLU A 51 0.17 0.74 0.05
N ILE A 52 -1.15 0.55 0.07
CA ILE A 52 -2.12 1.55 0.50
C ILE A 52 -2.86 1.01 1.72
N ASP A 53 -2.50 1.49 2.90
CA ASP A 53 -3.08 1.08 4.17
C ASP A 53 -4.17 2.07 4.59
N VAL A 54 -5.40 1.61 4.69
CA VAL A 54 -6.52 2.38 5.23
C VAL A 54 -6.67 2.04 6.70
N LEU A 55 -6.32 3.01 7.56
CA LEU A 55 -6.29 2.87 9.01
C LEU A 55 -7.70 2.93 9.62
N GLU A 56 -7.86 2.42 10.84
CA GLU A 56 -9.15 2.41 11.58
C GLU A 56 -9.82 3.79 11.65
N ASP A 57 -9.02 4.86 11.77
CA ASP A 57 -9.51 6.23 11.87
C ASP A 57 -9.85 6.88 10.53
N GLY A 58 -9.63 6.17 9.43
CA GLY A 58 -9.86 6.62 8.05
C GLY A 58 -8.67 7.33 7.40
N SER A 59 -7.55 7.51 8.10
CA SER A 59 -6.32 8.00 7.46
C SER A 59 -5.69 6.93 6.55
N ILE A 60 -4.78 7.37 5.67
CA ILE A 60 -4.09 6.49 4.71
C ILE A 60 -2.59 6.59 4.95
N ASP A 61 -1.97 5.44 5.22
CA ASP A 61 -0.53 5.27 5.06
C ASP A 61 -0.25 4.75 3.65
N LEU A 62 0.76 5.31 2.98
CA LEU A 62 1.07 5.03 1.58
C LEU A 62 2.57 4.83 1.38
N GLU A 63 2.94 3.68 0.84
CA GLU A 63 4.31 3.41 0.39
C GLU A 63 4.33 3.04 -1.10
N VAL A 64 5.33 3.57 -1.83
CA VAL A 64 5.51 3.34 -3.26
C VAL A 64 6.91 2.79 -3.51
N PHE A 65 6.96 1.54 -3.94
CA PHE A 65 8.18 0.84 -4.31
C PHE A 65 8.39 0.98 -5.81
N THR A 66 9.47 1.64 -6.21
CA THR A 66 9.81 1.86 -7.62
C THR A 66 10.92 0.91 -8.06
N SER A 67 10.75 0.30 -9.23
CA SER A 67 11.78 -0.56 -9.83
C SER A 67 13.01 0.25 -10.18
N THR A 68 14.19 -0.23 -9.77
CA THR A 68 15.49 0.38 -10.15
C THR A 68 16.12 -0.29 -11.38
N GLY A 69 15.31 -0.99 -12.17
CA GLY A 69 15.73 -1.74 -13.35
C GLY A 69 16.41 -3.08 -13.03
N MET A 70 16.75 -3.81 -14.10
CA MET A 70 17.50 -5.07 -14.00
C MET A 70 18.95 -4.80 -13.61
N LYS A 71 19.56 -5.75 -12.90
CA LYS A 71 20.98 -5.72 -12.55
C LYS A 71 21.74 -6.74 -13.40
N ASP A 72 22.94 -6.37 -13.83
CA ASP A 72 23.74 -7.16 -14.78
C ASP A 72 24.33 -8.43 -14.15
N ASP A 73 24.58 -8.44 -12.83
CA ASP A 73 25.05 -9.61 -12.07
C ASP A 73 24.07 -9.97 -10.95
N PRO A 74 23.09 -10.84 -11.23
CA PRO A 74 22.07 -11.22 -10.25
C PRO A 74 22.64 -11.87 -9.00
N TRP A 75 23.70 -12.67 -9.12
CA TRP A 75 24.26 -13.40 -7.98
C TRP A 75 24.99 -12.46 -7.03
N ALA A 76 25.83 -11.56 -7.55
CA ALA A 76 26.50 -10.56 -6.72
C ALA A 76 25.48 -9.67 -5.96
N MET A 77 24.36 -9.33 -6.60
CA MET A 77 23.31 -8.53 -5.94
C MET A 77 22.55 -9.32 -4.86
N ILE A 78 22.33 -10.61 -5.07
CA ILE A 78 21.75 -11.49 -4.05
C ILE A 78 22.69 -11.64 -2.86
N ASP A 79 23.99 -11.86 -3.10
CA ASP A 79 24.99 -11.98 -2.04
C ASP A 79 25.09 -10.67 -1.21
N GLN A 80 25.10 -9.51 -1.88
CA GLN A 80 25.10 -8.21 -1.20
C GLN A 80 23.85 -8.01 -0.33
N LEU A 81 22.65 -8.34 -0.85
CA LEU A 81 21.41 -8.26 -0.08
C LEU A 81 21.49 -9.13 1.19
N VAL A 82 22.01 -10.35 1.06
CA VAL A 82 22.18 -11.27 2.19
C VAL A 82 23.18 -10.70 3.20
N ASP A 83 24.31 -10.17 2.74
CA ASP A 83 25.34 -9.60 3.61
C ASP A 83 24.87 -8.34 4.35
N ASP A 84 24.13 -7.46 3.68
CA ASP A 84 23.57 -6.22 4.27
C ASP A 84 22.56 -6.51 5.39
N ASN A 85 21.96 -7.70 5.40
CA ASN A 85 20.90 -8.08 6.34
C ASN A 85 21.32 -9.21 7.31
N LYS A 86 22.60 -9.57 7.35
CA LYS A 86 23.13 -10.45 8.40
C LYS A 86 23.16 -9.68 9.73
N ALA A 87 22.53 -10.27 10.75
CA ALA A 87 22.51 -9.78 12.12
C ALA A 87 23.87 -9.92 12.83
#